data_AF-A0A416UAT9-F1
#
_entry.id   AF-A0A416UAT9-F1
#
_cell.length_a   1.000
_cell.length_b   1.000
_cell.length_c   1.000
_cell.angle_alpha   90.00
_cell.angle_beta   90.00
_cell.angle_gamma   90.00
#
_symmetry.space_group_name_H-M   'P 1'
#
loop_
_entity.id
_entity.type
_entity.pdbx_description
1 polymer ?
#
loop_
_entity_poly.entity_id
_entity_poly.type
_entity_poly.pdbx_seq_one_letter_code
_entity_poly.pdbx_strand_id
1 'polypeptide(L)'
;MYRSTFFKAPTGSALYYADENGKMAVGKKQIDGDWYYFKDWGGMYQNAFIKNGTSVCHAAADGKLTVGWLQQGSTYYYFDENGEQYFDRFFEYDNNTYRVNADGKMATGWQKINGTYYYFRGWGGMYRGTFFQLGGETYYADADGKMVTGWLSKENQWYYFRENGAMYRNTFFTHLNNSYYADANGVMVTGERTINGASYYFKDWGGMAKNQWLNAQKRMVSGDPQTGWYYFGSDGKMVKSYYALLKKNSSNWYYSFDENGVCILSSSQYVRAKDSVSGKYYTMEHQYYTDPSVSDRDFFAAICSAEAGVQRKTGMTAVAMVIRNRMAAQNISLRTAIYKQQQFEPARNGSLTNYLTGIAEQSSSIINQLKNNGAYGAVDESRSIMDAYLKNGTKRVIPGFGDTRDDFDYLYFMTPKAFENLNMDKEKCVTYTYTYKWTTSSGTAREDSHIFFVNWVKKQS
;
A
#
# COMPACT_ATOMS: atom_id res chain seq x y z
N MET A 1 33.31 75.61 39.76
CA MET A 1 32.16 74.93 39.15
C MET A 1 32.71 73.62 38.61
N TYR A 2 32.40 72.50 39.25
CA TYR A 2 32.91 71.20 38.81
C TYR A 2 32.14 70.81 37.55
N ARG A 3 32.83 70.30 36.54
CA ARG A 3 32.16 69.64 35.40
C ARG A 3 31.74 68.25 35.88
N SER A 4 30.55 67.81 35.49
CA SER A 4 30.18 66.41 35.65
C SER A 4 31.24 65.52 34.99
N THR A 5 31.73 64.52 35.72
CA THR A 5 32.83 63.69 35.20
C THR A 5 32.82 62.30 35.82
N PHE A 6 33.24 61.33 35.02
CA PHE A 6 33.70 60.04 35.53
C PHE A 6 35.07 60.21 36.19
N PHE A 7 35.30 59.49 37.28
CA PHE A 7 36.60 59.50 37.98
C PHE A 7 36.86 58.19 38.73
N LYS A 8 38.12 57.97 39.12
CA LYS A 8 38.55 56.85 39.98
C LYS A 8 38.96 57.38 41.36
N ALA A 9 38.69 56.62 42.42
CA ALA A 9 39.19 56.97 43.74
C ALA A 9 40.73 56.87 43.81
N PRO A 10 41.42 57.67 44.65
CA PRO A 10 42.88 57.63 44.80
C PRO A 10 43.41 56.26 45.24
N THR A 11 42.60 55.50 45.99
CA THR A 11 42.92 54.16 46.48
C THR A 11 41.76 53.22 46.13
N GLY A 12 41.80 52.61 44.95
CA GLY A 12 40.81 51.64 44.50
C GLY A 12 40.68 51.53 42.98
N SER A 13 40.03 50.48 42.51
CA SER A 13 39.76 50.25 41.08
C SER A 13 38.37 50.71 40.63
N ALA A 14 37.51 51.11 41.57
CA ALA A 14 36.13 51.51 41.28
C ALA A 14 36.07 52.84 40.51
N LEU A 15 35.21 52.87 39.50
CA LEU A 15 34.81 54.08 38.78
C LEU A 15 33.58 54.70 39.43
N TYR A 16 33.48 56.02 39.34
CA TYR A 16 32.44 56.84 39.96
C TYR A 16 31.99 57.93 38.98
N TYR A 17 30.82 58.52 39.25
CA TYR A 17 30.34 59.71 38.57
C TYR A 17 29.81 60.71 39.60
N ALA A 18 30.20 61.97 39.47
CA ALA A 18 29.65 63.08 40.24
C ALA A 18 29.02 64.12 39.30
N ASP A 19 27.88 64.67 39.71
CA ASP A 19 27.24 65.77 38.99
C ASP A 19 27.99 67.11 39.20
N GLU A 20 27.49 68.19 38.59
CA GLU A 20 28.09 69.53 38.64
C GLU A 20 28.18 70.11 40.05
N ASN A 21 27.38 69.57 40.99
CA ASN A 21 27.34 69.96 42.39
C ASN A 21 28.19 69.03 43.28
N GLY A 22 28.90 68.07 42.69
CA GLY A 22 29.73 67.09 43.40
C GLY A 22 28.93 65.95 44.04
N LYS A 23 27.63 65.79 43.72
CA LYS A 23 26.82 64.70 44.25
C LYS A 23 27.08 63.41 43.47
N MET A 24 27.36 62.34 44.20
CA MET A 24 27.64 61.02 43.62
C MET A 24 26.39 60.37 43.02
N ALA A 25 26.54 59.78 41.85
CA ALA A 25 25.50 58.93 41.27
C ALA A 25 25.33 57.64 42.09
N VAL A 26 24.07 57.27 42.32
CA VAL A 26 23.65 56.01 42.95
C VAL A 26 22.47 55.43 42.15
N GLY A 27 22.36 54.11 42.12
CA GLY A 27 21.35 53.39 41.34
C GLY A 27 21.56 53.49 39.83
N LYS A 28 20.50 53.18 39.05
CA LYS A 28 20.49 53.28 37.59
C LYS A 28 20.44 54.75 37.16
N LYS A 29 21.34 55.15 36.26
CA LYS A 29 21.43 56.52 35.71
C LYS A 29 21.74 56.49 34.22
N GLN A 30 21.11 57.38 33.47
CA GLN A 30 21.47 57.65 32.08
C GLN A 30 22.42 58.85 32.05
N ILE A 31 23.58 58.68 31.41
CA ILE A 31 24.64 59.68 31.30
C ILE A 31 25.11 59.67 29.85
N ASP A 32 25.04 60.82 29.18
CA ASP A 32 25.45 61.00 27.78
C ASP A 32 24.83 59.98 26.80
N GLY A 33 23.58 59.58 27.07
CA GLY A 33 22.81 58.62 26.26
C GLY A 33 22.97 57.16 26.68
N ASP A 34 24.04 56.81 27.40
CA ASP A 34 24.31 55.46 27.88
C ASP A 34 23.74 55.24 29.29
N TRP A 35 23.30 54.02 29.57
CA TRP A 35 22.84 53.63 30.90
C TRP A 35 24.00 53.08 31.74
N TYR A 36 24.04 53.44 33.02
CA TYR A 36 25.01 52.97 34.01
C TYR A 36 24.28 52.57 35.30
N TYR A 37 24.91 51.74 36.13
CA TYR A 37 24.39 51.40 37.45
C TYR A 37 25.46 51.57 38.53
N PHE A 38 25.12 52.33 39.57
CA PHE A 38 26.00 52.63 40.68
C PHE A 38 25.47 51.98 41.97
N LYS A 39 26.36 51.46 42.79
CA LYS A 39 26.07 50.93 44.14
C LYS A 39 25.61 52.07 45.06
N ASP A 40 25.04 51.72 46.21
CA ASP A 40 24.53 52.72 47.17
C ASP A 40 25.63 53.65 47.73
N TRP A 41 26.88 53.19 47.74
CA TRP A 41 28.05 53.99 48.11
C TRP A 41 28.71 54.71 46.91
N GLY A 42 28.10 54.66 45.72
CA GLY A 42 28.47 55.44 44.53
C GLY A 42 29.41 54.76 43.53
N GLY A 43 29.96 53.58 43.85
CA GLY A 43 30.83 52.87 42.91
C GLY A 43 30.06 52.20 41.78
N MET A 44 30.55 52.35 40.56
CA MET A 44 29.97 51.78 39.35
C MET A 44 30.08 50.24 39.33
N TYR A 45 29.08 49.57 38.77
CA TYR A 45 29.15 48.15 38.41
C TYR A 45 29.89 47.97 37.08
N GLN A 46 30.67 46.91 36.96
CA GLN A 46 31.39 46.51 35.75
C GLN A 46 31.45 44.99 35.68
N ASN A 47 31.34 44.41 34.48
CA ASN A 47 31.35 42.96 34.23
C ASN A 47 30.42 42.16 35.16
N ALA A 48 29.20 42.67 35.39
CA ALA A 48 28.32 42.13 36.42
C ALA A 48 26.85 42.19 36.02
N PHE A 49 26.10 41.14 36.38
CA PHE A 49 24.65 41.18 36.41
C PHE A 49 24.17 41.89 37.67
N ILE A 50 23.16 42.73 37.53
CA ILE A 50 22.65 43.63 38.56
C ILE A 50 21.16 43.40 38.69
N LYS A 51 20.69 43.09 39.91
CA LYS A 51 19.26 43.04 40.19
C LYS A 51 18.72 44.46 40.35
N ASN A 52 17.74 44.82 39.53
CA ASN A 52 17.06 46.12 39.56
C ASN A 52 15.56 45.91 39.79
N GLY A 53 15.15 45.85 41.06
CA GLY A 53 13.78 45.51 41.42
C GLY A 53 13.39 44.10 40.95
N THR A 54 12.40 44.01 40.05
CA THR A 54 11.96 42.77 39.39
C THR A 54 12.72 42.46 38.10
N SER A 55 13.59 43.37 37.65
CA SER A 55 14.37 43.25 36.41
C SER A 55 15.84 42.92 36.70
N VAL A 56 16.59 42.61 35.64
CA VAL A 56 18.03 42.36 35.68
C VAL A 56 18.70 43.22 34.62
N CYS A 57 19.82 43.85 34.96
CA CYS A 57 20.70 44.56 34.02
C CYS A 57 22.05 43.85 33.96
N HIS A 58 22.84 44.11 32.91
CA HIS A 58 24.23 43.67 32.85
C HIS A 58 25.13 44.87 32.54
N ALA A 59 26.13 45.14 33.39
CA ALA A 59 27.15 46.14 33.13
C ALA A 59 28.36 45.51 32.42
N ALA A 60 28.75 46.07 31.28
CA ALA A 60 29.94 45.68 30.54
C ALA A 60 31.24 46.14 31.24
N ALA A 61 32.39 45.88 30.62
CA ALA A 61 33.70 46.22 31.19
C ALA A 61 33.91 47.73 31.38
N ASP A 62 33.33 48.55 30.50
CA ASP A 62 33.34 50.01 30.60
C ASP A 62 32.26 50.56 31.54
N GLY A 63 31.44 49.69 32.13
CA GLY A 63 30.36 50.01 33.06
C GLY A 63 29.03 50.42 32.41
N LYS A 64 28.99 50.53 31.08
CA LYS A 64 27.73 50.74 30.36
C LYS A 64 26.83 49.52 30.52
N LEU A 65 25.53 49.73 30.70
CA LEU A 65 24.56 48.66 30.66
C LEU A 65 24.44 48.12 29.24
N THR A 66 24.44 46.80 29.12
CA THR A 66 24.29 46.12 27.84
C THR A 66 22.89 46.35 27.29
N VAL A 67 22.83 46.70 26.00
CA VAL A 67 21.61 46.83 25.21
C VAL A 67 21.71 45.83 24.05
N GLY A 68 20.62 45.12 23.76
CA GLY A 68 20.58 44.06 22.77
C GLY A 68 21.13 42.73 23.29
N TRP A 69 21.75 41.95 22.41
CA TRP A 69 22.24 40.61 22.72
C TRP A 69 23.51 40.61 23.57
N LEU A 70 23.50 39.83 24.64
CA LEU A 70 24.68 39.45 25.43
C LEU A 70 24.92 37.96 25.30
N GLN A 71 26.13 37.58 24.90
CA GLN A 71 26.58 36.19 24.98
C GLN A 71 27.38 35.96 26.26
N GLN A 72 26.97 34.99 27.06
CA GLN A 72 27.71 34.52 28.23
C GLN A 72 27.93 33.01 28.14
N GLY A 73 29.18 32.62 27.84
CA GLY A 73 29.48 31.23 27.48
C GLY A 73 28.71 30.81 26.23
N SER A 74 27.93 29.73 26.34
CA SER A 74 27.05 29.23 25.27
C SER A 74 25.62 29.79 25.32
N THR A 75 25.34 30.70 26.25
CA THR A 75 23.98 31.21 26.50
C THR A 75 23.86 32.66 26.01
N TYR A 76 22.71 32.97 25.42
CA TYR A 76 22.39 34.33 24.98
C TYR A 76 21.26 34.91 25.83
N TYR A 77 21.39 36.20 26.14
CA TYR A 77 20.41 37.02 26.86
C TYR A 77 20.11 38.27 26.04
N TYR A 78 18.93 38.84 26.17
CA TYR A 78 18.56 40.08 25.47
C TYR A 78 18.17 41.16 26.47
N PHE A 79 18.70 42.36 26.26
CA PHE A 79 18.42 43.55 27.04
C PHE A 79 17.77 44.60 26.15
N ASP A 80 16.75 45.29 26.64
CA ASP A 80 16.08 46.36 25.90
C ASP A 80 16.91 47.64 25.81
N GLU A 81 16.35 48.67 25.18
CA GLU A 81 16.96 50.00 25.04
C GLU A 81 17.25 50.71 26.38
N ASN A 82 16.65 50.24 27.47
CA ASN A 82 16.90 50.73 28.82
C ASN A 82 17.92 49.86 29.58
N GLY A 83 18.52 48.86 28.93
CA GLY A 83 19.44 47.91 29.52
C GLY A 83 18.76 46.93 30.48
N GLU A 84 17.45 46.71 30.34
CA GLU A 84 16.67 45.77 31.15
C GLU A 84 16.49 44.44 30.42
N GLN A 85 16.78 43.35 31.11
CA GLN A 85 16.73 42.01 30.54
C GLN A 85 15.30 41.57 30.26
N TYR A 86 15.09 40.96 29.09
CA TYR A 86 13.83 40.30 28.76
C TYR A 86 13.72 38.92 29.42
N PHE A 87 12.51 38.62 29.90
CA PHE A 87 12.12 37.33 30.45
C PHE A 87 10.78 36.87 29.88
N ASP A 88 10.68 35.57 29.62
CA ASP A 88 9.45 34.87 29.24
C ASP A 88 8.63 35.53 28.11
N ARG A 89 9.29 36.06 27.07
CA ARG A 89 8.62 36.82 26.00
C ARG A 89 9.13 36.52 24.60
N PHE A 90 8.22 36.68 23.64
CA PHE A 90 8.56 36.83 22.24
C PHE A 90 8.93 38.28 21.97
N PHE A 91 9.84 38.52 21.03
CA PHE A 91 10.18 39.86 20.55
C PHE A 91 10.76 39.78 19.14
N GLU A 92 10.68 40.89 18.41
CA GLU A 92 11.28 41.04 17.10
C GLU A 92 12.63 41.74 17.22
N TYR A 93 13.61 41.25 16.48
CA TYR A 93 14.93 41.87 16.35
C TYR A 93 15.48 41.54 14.97
N ASP A 94 15.99 42.54 14.25
CA ASP A 94 16.59 42.36 12.92
C ASP A 94 15.70 41.52 11.96
N ASN A 95 14.41 41.87 11.87
CA ASN A 95 13.39 41.18 11.07
C ASN A 95 13.16 39.69 11.40
N ASN A 96 13.53 39.25 12.61
CA ASN A 96 13.33 37.89 13.07
C ASN A 96 12.63 37.87 14.44
N THR A 97 11.73 36.90 14.61
CA THR A 97 11.09 36.64 15.89
C THR A 97 11.98 35.75 16.75
N TYR A 98 12.26 36.19 17.98
CA TYR A 98 12.99 35.45 19.01
C TYR A 98 12.11 35.21 20.23
N ARG A 99 12.56 34.30 21.08
CA ARG A 99 11.97 34.03 22.40
C ARG A 99 13.09 33.94 23.42
N VAL A 100 12.89 34.58 24.57
CA VAL A 100 13.64 34.26 25.80
C VAL A 100 12.73 33.56 26.78
N ASN A 101 13.26 32.54 27.45
CA ASN A 101 12.53 31.72 28.41
C ASN A 101 12.36 32.45 29.75
N ALA A 102 11.66 31.83 30.69
CA ALA A 102 11.45 32.38 32.04
C ALA A 102 12.76 32.59 32.82
N ASP A 103 13.83 31.88 32.49
CA ASP A 103 15.17 32.09 33.04
C ASP A 103 16.00 33.13 32.25
N GLY A 104 15.37 33.80 31.28
CA GLY A 104 15.96 34.87 30.46
C GLY A 104 16.85 34.39 29.33
N LYS A 105 17.06 33.07 29.20
CA LYS A 105 17.91 32.50 28.15
C LYS A 105 17.18 32.48 26.81
N MET A 106 17.90 32.75 25.73
CA MET A 106 17.40 32.59 24.36
C MET A 106 16.92 31.16 24.10
N ALA A 107 15.73 31.02 23.53
CA ALA A 107 15.18 29.74 23.15
C ALA A 107 15.76 29.26 21.82
N THR A 108 16.02 27.95 21.75
CA THR A 108 16.42 27.24 20.53
C THR A 108 15.67 25.91 20.45
N GLY A 109 15.56 25.33 19.26
CA GLY A 109 14.90 24.05 19.02
C GLY A 109 13.39 24.10 19.25
N TRP A 110 12.79 22.94 19.54
CA TRP A 110 11.37 22.80 19.84
C TRP A 110 11.00 23.45 21.17
N GLN A 111 9.98 24.30 21.16
CA GLN A 111 9.43 24.95 22.34
C GLN A 111 7.92 24.77 22.38
N LYS A 112 7.38 24.30 23.50
CA LYS A 112 5.93 24.22 23.73
C LYS A 112 5.51 25.37 24.63
N ILE A 113 4.82 26.35 24.05
CA ILE A 113 4.43 27.59 24.73
C ILE A 113 2.90 27.67 24.70
N ASN A 114 2.27 27.68 25.88
CA ASN A 114 0.81 27.70 26.04
C ASN A 114 0.10 26.63 25.18
N GLY A 115 0.66 25.41 25.15
CA GLY A 115 0.10 24.29 24.38
C GLY A 115 0.47 24.27 22.89
N THR A 116 1.08 25.33 22.36
CA THR A 116 1.45 25.43 20.94
C THR A 116 2.94 25.17 20.74
N TYR A 117 3.31 24.43 19.69
CA TYR A 117 4.71 24.16 19.36
C TYR A 117 5.27 25.18 18.39
N TYR A 118 6.49 25.63 18.66
CA TYR A 118 7.31 26.51 17.82
C TYR A 118 8.69 25.88 17.66
N TYR A 119 9.37 26.18 16.55
CA TYR A 119 10.77 25.78 16.38
C TYR A 119 11.65 27.00 16.16
N PHE A 120 12.66 27.15 17.01
CA PHE A 120 13.68 28.18 16.91
C PHE A 120 14.97 27.57 16.34
N ARG A 121 15.58 28.23 15.36
CA ARG A 121 16.84 27.80 14.76
C ARG A 121 17.98 27.84 15.78
N GLY A 122 19.13 27.26 15.44
CA GLY A 122 20.30 27.25 16.32
C GLY A 122 20.78 28.65 16.74
N TRP A 123 20.58 29.66 15.89
CA TRP A 123 20.87 31.06 16.18
C TRP A 123 19.70 31.82 16.85
N GLY A 124 18.59 31.14 17.17
CA GLY A 124 17.50 31.68 17.97
C GLY A 124 16.27 32.18 17.21
N GLY A 125 16.35 32.40 15.89
CA GLY A 125 15.18 32.89 15.14
C GLY A 125 14.16 31.80 14.83
N MET A 126 12.89 32.15 14.99
CA MET A 126 11.74 31.25 14.80
C MET A 126 11.49 30.92 13.32
N TYR A 127 11.19 29.67 12.99
CA TYR A 127 10.58 29.35 11.70
C TYR A 127 9.18 29.93 11.62
N ARG A 128 8.83 30.57 10.50
CA ARG A 128 7.55 31.24 10.30
C ARG A 128 7.21 31.25 8.81
N GLY A 129 5.99 30.86 8.46
CA GLY A 129 5.45 30.88 7.10
C GLY A 129 6.13 29.91 6.10
N THR A 130 6.83 28.89 6.58
CA THR A 130 7.71 28.07 5.73
C THR A 130 7.75 26.60 6.15
N PHE A 131 8.06 25.75 5.17
CA PHE A 131 8.52 24.38 5.44
C PHE A 131 9.93 24.39 6.03
N PHE A 132 10.22 23.40 6.85
CA PHE A 132 11.56 23.14 7.37
C PHE A 132 11.76 21.65 7.62
N GLN A 133 13.03 21.21 7.62
CA GLN A 133 13.40 19.81 7.74
C GLN A 133 14.22 19.55 9.01
N LEU A 134 13.89 18.47 9.72
CA LEU A 134 14.59 18.03 10.92
C LEU A 134 14.64 16.50 10.93
N GLY A 135 15.83 15.92 11.06
CA GLY A 135 15.97 14.46 11.19
C GLY A 135 15.36 13.64 10.04
N GLY A 136 15.31 14.19 8.83
CA GLY A 136 14.68 13.55 7.65
C GLY A 136 13.18 13.78 7.52
N GLU A 137 12.53 14.36 8.52
CA GLU A 137 11.11 14.71 8.52
C GLU A 137 10.90 16.17 8.12
N THR A 138 9.78 16.44 7.46
CA THR A 138 9.40 17.79 7.01
C THR A 138 8.26 18.31 7.86
N TYR A 139 8.35 19.56 8.27
CA TYR A 139 7.40 20.28 9.11
C TYR A 139 7.00 21.59 8.43
N TYR A 140 5.92 22.20 8.88
CA TYR A 140 5.53 23.54 8.45
C TYR A 140 5.21 24.42 9.65
N ALA A 141 5.77 25.63 9.66
CA ALA A 141 5.41 26.68 10.59
C ALA A 141 4.48 27.66 9.88
N ASP A 142 3.32 27.93 10.47
CA ASP A 142 2.35 28.87 9.92
C ASP A 142 2.86 30.32 9.96
N ALA A 143 2.04 31.26 9.50
CA ALA A 143 2.38 32.68 9.47
C ALA A 143 2.58 33.31 10.86
N ASP A 144 2.32 32.61 11.96
CA ASP A 144 2.63 33.02 13.34
C ASP A 144 3.79 32.20 13.94
N GLY A 145 4.34 31.25 13.18
CA GLY A 145 5.39 30.33 13.61
C GLY A 145 4.90 29.07 14.32
N LYS A 146 3.58 28.89 14.42
CA LYS A 146 2.99 27.71 15.05
C LYS A 146 3.18 26.50 14.15
N MET A 147 3.61 25.39 14.73
CA MET A 147 3.74 24.13 14.03
C MET A 147 2.36 23.65 13.56
N VAL A 148 2.23 23.37 12.26
CA VAL A 148 1.00 22.85 11.68
C VAL A 148 0.88 21.34 11.90
N THR A 149 -0.34 20.92 12.23
CA THR A 149 -0.79 19.52 12.22
C THR A 149 -2.05 19.42 11.36
N GLY A 150 -2.37 18.23 10.84
CA GLY A 150 -3.53 18.04 9.98
C GLY A 150 -3.36 18.66 8.58
N TRP A 151 -4.46 19.14 8.00
CA TRP A 151 -4.49 19.65 6.62
C TRP A 151 -3.88 21.04 6.49
N LEU A 152 -3.04 21.23 5.46
CA LEU A 152 -2.55 22.52 5.01
C LEU A 152 -2.86 22.67 3.51
N SER A 153 -3.51 23.77 3.14
CA SER A 153 -3.61 24.22 1.75
C SER A 153 -2.60 25.34 1.52
N LYS A 154 -1.70 25.17 0.55
CA LYS A 154 -0.72 26.17 0.16
C LYS A 154 -0.50 26.07 -1.34
N GLU A 155 -0.59 27.20 -2.04
CA GLU A 155 -0.33 27.28 -3.50
C GLU A 155 -1.12 26.25 -4.33
N ASN A 156 -2.42 26.09 -4.02
CA ASN A 156 -3.33 25.11 -4.63
C ASN A 156 -2.92 23.64 -4.45
N GLN A 157 -2.05 23.35 -3.48
CA GLN A 157 -1.65 22.00 -3.10
C GLN A 157 -2.08 21.71 -1.67
N TRP A 158 -2.43 20.45 -1.42
CA TRP A 158 -2.82 19.97 -0.10
C TRP A 158 -1.73 19.09 0.47
N TYR A 159 -1.40 19.33 1.74
CA TYR A 159 -0.46 18.56 2.53
C TYR A 159 -1.17 18.08 3.80
N TYR A 160 -0.73 16.95 4.34
CA TYR A 160 -1.25 16.45 5.62
C TYR A 160 -0.11 16.16 6.58
N PHE A 161 -0.22 16.72 7.78
CA PHE A 161 0.77 16.59 8.85
C PHE A 161 0.21 15.71 9.97
N ARG A 162 1.07 14.84 10.50
CA ARG A 162 0.78 14.01 11.68
C ARG A 162 0.61 14.89 12.93
N GLU A 163 0.14 14.30 14.02
CA GLU A 163 -0.01 15.00 15.31
C GLU A 163 1.32 15.52 15.87
N ASN A 164 2.43 14.85 15.56
CA ASN A 164 3.78 15.31 15.92
C ASN A 164 4.34 16.36 14.94
N GLY A 165 3.55 16.83 13.96
CA GLY A 165 3.91 17.83 12.97
C GLY A 165 4.72 17.32 11.77
N ALA A 166 5.08 16.04 11.72
CA ALA A 166 5.79 15.49 10.56
C ALA A 166 4.82 15.27 9.39
N MET A 167 5.22 15.71 8.20
CA MET A 167 4.43 15.63 6.97
C MET A 167 4.38 14.19 6.43
N TYR A 168 3.21 13.75 5.97
CA TYR A 168 3.11 12.51 5.19
C TYR A 168 3.75 12.70 3.81
N ARG A 169 4.57 11.75 3.38
CA ARG A 169 5.29 11.77 2.11
C ARG A 169 5.53 10.36 1.60
N ASN A 170 5.33 10.16 0.30
CA ASN A 170 5.49 8.87 -0.39
C ASN A 170 4.74 7.71 0.30
N THR A 171 3.53 7.95 0.79
CA THR A 171 2.81 6.96 1.60
C THR A 171 1.31 7.20 1.63
N PHE A 172 0.58 6.12 1.93
CA PHE A 172 -0.84 6.19 2.23
C PHE A 172 -1.07 6.69 3.65
N PHE A 173 -2.15 7.42 3.86
CA PHE A 173 -2.63 7.79 5.19
C PHE A 173 -4.15 7.80 5.23
N THR A 174 -4.72 7.73 6.44
CA THR A 174 -6.17 7.72 6.65
C THR A 174 -6.57 8.92 7.51
N HIS A 175 -7.65 9.60 7.11
CA HIS A 175 -8.27 10.67 7.87
C HIS A 175 -9.79 10.59 7.70
N LEU A 176 -10.53 10.61 8.81
CA LEU A 176 -12.00 10.50 8.85
C LEU A 176 -12.54 9.36 7.97
N ASN A 177 -12.01 8.14 8.17
CA ASN A 177 -12.37 6.91 7.42
C ASN A 177 -12.09 6.94 5.91
N ASN A 178 -11.40 7.97 5.40
CA ASN A 178 -10.97 8.05 4.02
C ASN A 178 -9.47 7.84 3.91
N SER A 179 -9.06 7.07 2.91
CA SER A 179 -7.65 6.86 2.60
C SER A 179 -7.18 7.87 1.55
N TYR A 180 -5.95 8.34 1.68
CA TYR A 180 -5.31 9.31 0.81
C TYR A 180 -3.90 8.82 0.49
N TYR A 181 -3.23 9.46 -0.46
CA TYR A 181 -1.83 9.23 -0.74
C TYR A 181 -1.11 10.55 -0.93
N ALA A 182 0.02 10.70 -0.24
CA ALA A 182 0.93 11.82 -0.41
C ALA A 182 2.09 11.38 -1.31
N ASP A 183 2.40 12.17 -2.33
CA ASP A 183 3.50 11.90 -3.26
C ASP A 183 4.89 12.13 -2.62
N ALA A 184 5.95 12.03 -3.42
CA ALA A 184 7.33 12.19 -2.96
C ALA A 184 7.64 13.60 -2.42
N ASN A 185 6.83 14.60 -2.71
CA ASN A 185 6.93 15.98 -2.20
C ASN A 185 5.95 16.24 -1.05
N GLY A 186 5.11 15.26 -0.70
CA GLY A 186 4.08 15.37 0.34
C GLY A 186 2.76 15.93 -0.17
N VAL A 187 2.64 16.17 -1.47
CA VAL A 187 1.41 16.68 -2.08
C VAL A 187 0.40 15.55 -2.16
N MET A 188 -0.80 15.80 -1.65
CA MET A 188 -1.93 14.90 -1.76
C MET A 188 -2.31 14.70 -3.23
N VAL A 189 -2.34 13.45 -3.69
CA VAL A 189 -2.66 13.13 -5.08
C VAL A 189 -4.17 13.07 -5.32
N THR A 190 -4.55 13.33 -6.58
CA THR A 190 -5.90 13.14 -7.12
C THR A 190 -5.82 12.41 -8.46
N GLY A 191 -6.95 11.88 -8.94
CA GLY A 191 -7.07 11.13 -10.18
C GLY A 191 -6.46 9.72 -10.11
N GLU A 192 -6.22 9.15 -11.28
CA GLU A 192 -5.64 7.81 -11.41
C GLU A 192 -4.14 7.82 -11.08
N ARG A 193 -3.70 6.85 -10.28
CA ARG A 193 -2.30 6.68 -9.90
C ARG A 193 -1.91 5.22 -9.89
N THR A 194 -0.71 4.93 -10.37
CA THR A 194 -0.09 3.61 -10.23
C THR A 194 0.91 3.68 -9.08
N ILE A 195 0.67 2.88 -8.03
CA ILE A 195 1.49 2.85 -6.81
C ILE A 195 1.87 1.39 -6.58
N ASN A 196 3.18 1.10 -6.57
CA ASN A 196 3.71 -0.26 -6.40
C ASN A 196 3.08 -1.29 -7.37
N GLY A 197 2.89 -0.91 -8.63
CA GLY A 197 2.32 -1.77 -9.68
C GLY A 197 0.80 -1.93 -9.66
N ALA A 198 0.09 -1.40 -8.65
CA ALA A 198 -1.36 -1.41 -8.60
C ALA A 198 -1.95 -0.05 -9.00
N SER A 199 -3.07 -0.06 -9.72
CA SER A 199 -3.79 1.15 -10.12
C SER A 199 -4.84 1.52 -9.06
N TYR A 200 -4.87 2.80 -8.70
CA TYR A 200 -5.79 3.41 -7.74
C TYR A 200 -6.46 4.62 -8.39
N TYR A 201 -7.60 5.03 -7.84
CA TYR A 201 -8.23 6.30 -8.19
C TYR A 201 -8.48 7.12 -6.94
N PHE A 202 -7.97 8.35 -6.93
CA PHE A 202 -8.21 9.34 -5.89
C PHE A 202 -9.19 10.39 -6.41
N LYS A 203 -10.23 10.69 -5.64
CA LYS A 203 -11.26 11.67 -5.99
C LYS A 203 -10.67 13.08 -6.01
N ASP A 204 -11.41 14.07 -6.51
CA ASP A 204 -10.92 15.46 -6.62
C ASP A 204 -10.57 16.09 -5.27
N TRP A 205 -11.23 15.63 -4.20
CA TRP A 205 -10.90 16.00 -2.81
C TRP A 205 -9.82 15.10 -2.17
N GLY A 206 -9.23 14.18 -2.93
CA GLY A 206 -8.10 13.34 -2.53
C GLY A 206 -8.43 11.96 -1.97
N GLY A 207 -9.69 11.69 -1.60
CA GLY A 207 -10.04 10.39 -1.06
C GLY A 207 -9.95 9.27 -2.09
N MET A 208 -9.37 8.15 -1.70
CA MET A 208 -9.25 6.94 -2.50
C MET A 208 -10.63 6.31 -2.75
N ALA A 209 -10.85 5.84 -3.98
CA ALA A 209 -11.99 5.01 -4.35
C ALA A 209 -11.86 3.62 -3.71
N LYS A 210 -12.89 3.18 -2.98
CA LYS A 210 -12.94 1.85 -2.35
C LYS A 210 -14.35 1.28 -2.44
N ASN A 211 -14.46 -0.02 -2.72
CA ASN A 211 -15.74 -0.74 -2.86
C ASN A 211 -16.75 -0.03 -3.79
N GLN A 212 -16.26 0.53 -4.89
CA GLN A 212 -17.09 1.39 -5.72
C GLN A 212 -16.69 1.30 -7.19
N TRP A 213 -17.65 1.67 -8.03
CA TRP A 213 -17.48 1.67 -9.47
C TRP A 213 -17.24 3.06 -10.05
N LEU A 214 -16.53 3.09 -11.18
CA LEU A 214 -16.20 4.29 -11.94
C LEU A 214 -16.38 4.04 -13.45
N ASN A 215 -16.88 5.00 -14.23
CA ASN A 215 -16.94 4.85 -15.70
C ASN A 215 -15.76 5.52 -16.42
N ALA A 216 -15.68 5.39 -17.75
CA ALA A 216 -14.64 6.01 -18.58
C ALA A 216 -14.51 7.54 -18.41
N GLN A 217 -15.59 8.23 -18.02
CA GLN A 217 -15.59 9.66 -17.68
C GLN A 217 -15.28 9.91 -16.19
N LYS A 218 -14.76 8.90 -15.49
CA LYS A 218 -14.34 8.95 -14.09
C LYS A 218 -15.44 9.37 -13.11
N ARG A 219 -16.71 9.11 -13.45
CA ARG A 219 -17.86 9.42 -12.58
C ARG A 219 -18.12 8.27 -11.59
N MET A 220 -18.31 8.63 -10.32
CA MET A 220 -18.76 7.70 -9.28
C MET A 220 -20.24 7.40 -9.43
N VAL A 221 -20.61 6.14 -9.24
CA VAL A 221 -22.02 5.72 -9.21
C VAL A 221 -22.29 4.86 -7.99
N SER A 222 -23.41 5.15 -7.35
CA SER A 222 -23.99 4.31 -6.31
C SER A 222 -24.69 3.11 -6.96
N GLY A 223 -24.31 1.90 -6.57
CA GLY A 223 -24.91 0.66 -7.06
C GLY A 223 -24.01 -0.13 -8.01
N ASP A 224 -24.64 -0.94 -8.86
CA ASP A 224 -23.98 -1.91 -9.73
C ASP A 224 -24.02 -1.50 -11.22
N PRO A 225 -22.97 -0.91 -11.76
CA PRO A 225 -22.87 -0.60 -13.16
C PRO A 225 -22.37 -1.80 -13.97
N GLN A 226 -22.73 -1.76 -15.24
CA GLN A 226 -22.61 -2.88 -16.17
C GLN A 226 -21.21 -2.92 -16.82
N THR A 227 -21.15 -3.41 -18.06
CA THR A 227 -19.96 -3.42 -18.90
C THR A 227 -19.50 -2.00 -19.25
N GLY A 228 -18.20 -1.78 -19.35
CA GLY A 228 -17.58 -0.49 -19.65
C GLY A 228 -17.10 0.30 -18.43
N TRP A 229 -17.19 -0.29 -17.23
CA TRP A 229 -16.87 0.35 -15.95
C TRP A 229 -15.68 -0.32 -15.26
N TYR A 230 -15.00 0.44 -14.41
CA TYR A 230 -13.91 -0.01 -13.56
C TYR A 230 -14.42 -0.21 -12.14
N TYR A 231 -13.97 -1.27 -11.48
CA TYR A 231 -14.27 -1.51 -10.07
C TYR A 231 -13.03 -1.38 -9.21
N PHE A 232 -13.14 -0.65 -8.10
CA PHE A 232 -12.09 -0.50 -7.10
C PHE A 232 -12.47 -1.27 -5.85
N GLY A 233 -11.64 -2.25 -5.48
CA GLY A 233 -11.89 -3.17 -4.38
C GLY A 233 -11.84 -2.52 -2.99
N SER A 234 -11.94 -3.35 -1.95
CA SER A 234 -11.89 -2.90 -0.55
C SER A 234 -10.53 -2.37 -0.11
N ASP A 235 -9.46 -2.73 -0.82
CA ASP A 235 -8.11 -2.17 -0.66
C ASP A 235 -7.86 -0.94 -1.57
N GLY A 236 -8.86 -0.57 -2.37
CA GLY A 236 -8.83 0.54 -3.32
C GLY A 236 -8.09 0.25 -4.63
N LYS A 237 -7.61 -0.98 -4.84
CA LYS A 237 -6.99 -1.36 -6.11
C LYS A 237 -8.06 -1.59 -7.17
N MET A 238 -7.76 -1.19 -8.39
CA MET A 238 -8.59 -1.50 -9.54
C MET A 238 -8.51 -2.99 -9.88
N VAL A 239 -9.67 -3.63 -10.02
CA VAL A 239 -9.77 -5.03 -10.46
C VAL A 239 -9.45 -5.11 -11.96
N LYS A 240 -8.57 -6.04 -12.35
CA LYS A 240 -8.08 -6.23 -13.74
C LYS A 240 -7.86 -7.70 -14.03
N SER A 241 -8.05 -8.15 -15.26
CA SER A 241 -7.65 -9.49 -15.75
C SER A 241 -8.26 -10.71 -15.01
N TYR A 242 -9.35 -10.54 -14.28
CA TYR A 242 -10.11 -11.64 -13.66
C TYR A 242 -11.54 -11.20 -13.35
N TYR A 243 -12.31 -12.01 -12.60
CA TYR A 243 -13.66 -11.63 -12.17
C TYR A 243 -13.76 -11.25 -10.68
N ALA A 244 -14.69 -10.35 -10.35
CA ALA A 244 -15.09 -10.08 -8.97
C ALA A 244 -16.49 -10.64 -8.70
N LEU A 245 -16.68 -11.25 -7.52
CA LEU A 245 -17.99 -11.64 -7.00
C LEU A 245 -18.52 -10.50 -6.11
N LEU A 246 -19.59 -9.84 -6.56
CA LEU A 246 -20.21 -8.71 -5.85
C LEU A 246 -21.71 -8.97 -5.63
N LYS A 247 -22.28 -8.25 -4.65
CA LYS A 247 -23.72 -8.29 -4.39
C LYS A 247 -24.45 -7.26 -5.25
N LYS A 248 -25.45 -7.71 -6.00
CA LYS A 248 -26.42 -6.87 -6.70
C LYS A 248 -27.82 -7.26 -6.24
N ASN A 249 -28.54 -6.32 -5.62
CA ASN A 249 -29.88 -6.56 -5.06
C ASN A 249 -29.92 -7.83 -4.18
N SER A 250 -28.96 -7.95 -3.25
CA SER A 250 -28.74 -9.11 -2.36
C SER A 250 -28.36 -10.44 -3.05
N SER A 251 -28.35 -10.49 -4.38
CA SER A 251 -27.93 -11.64 -5.19
C SER A 251 -26.45 -11.59 -5.52
N ASN A 252 -25.82 -12.75 -5.65
CA ASN A 252 -24.44 -12.87 -6.08
C ASN A 252 -24.34 -12.64 -7.60
N TRP A 253 -23.41 -11.80 -8.02
CA TRP A 253 -23.12 -11.50 -9.42
C TRP A 253 -21.62 -11.50 -9.67
N TYR A 254 -21.25 -12.00 -10.85
CA TYR A 254 -19.88 -12.07 -11.30
C TYR A 254 -19.62 -11.02 -12.38
N TYR A 255 -18.54 -10.26 -12.20
CA TYR A 255 -18.11 -9.20 -13.10
C TYR A 255 -16.73 -9.53 -13.61
N SER A 256 -16.56 -9.67 -14.92
CA SER A 256 -15.26 -9.98 -15.52
C SER A 256 -14.60 -8.73 -16.06
N PHE A 257 -13.30 -8.59 -15.87
CA PHE A 257 -12.53 -7.40 -16.24
C PHE A 257 -11.42 -7.75 -17.23
N ASP A 258 -11.14 -6.84 -18.16
CA ASP A 258 -9.98 -6.94 -19.04
C ASP A 258 -8.66 -6.48 -18.37
N GLU A 259 -7.57 -6.49 -19.13
CA GLU A 259 -6.23 -6.10 -18.66
C GLU A 259 -6.10 -4.63 -18.26
N ASN A 260 -6.99 -3.78 -18.75
CA ASN A 260 -7.07 -2.36 -18.40
C ASN A 260 -8.03 -2.12 -17.23
N GLY A 261 -8.75 -3.15 -16.78
CA GLY A 261 -9.72 -3.08 -15.69
C GLY A 261 -11.13 -2.68 -16.14
N VAL A 262 -11.41 -2.71 -17.44
CA VAL A 262 -12.76 -2.47 -17.96
C VAL A 262 -13.58 -3.72 -17.74
N CYS A 263 -14.75 -3.57 -17.13
CA CYS A 263 -15.74 -4.64 -16.99
C CYS A 263 -16.28 -5.01 -18.37
N ILE A 264 -16.12 -6.27 -18.75
CA ILE A 264 -16.48 -6.82 -20.07
C ILE A 264 -17.62 -7.83 -20.01
N LEU A 265 -18.04 -8.24 -18.81
CA LEU A 265 -19.22 -9.08 -18.58
C LEU A 265 -19.76 -8.84 -17.16
N SER A 266 -21.08 -8.79 -17.01
CA SER A 266 -21.79 -8.87 -15.73
C SER A 266 -22.86 -9.94 -15.84
N SER A 267 -22.82 -10.94 -14.96
CA SER A 267 -23.74 -12.09 -15.05
C SER A 267 -23.86 -12.83 -13.71
N SER A 268 -25.02 -13.42 -13.44
CA SER A 268 -25.28 -14.22 -12.23
C SER A 268 -24.79 -15.67 -12.32
N GLN A 269 -24.41 -16.14 -13.51
CA GLN A 269 -24.05 -17.55 -13.77
C GLN A 269 -22.69 -17.69 -14.45
N TYR A 270 -22.40 -16.80 -15.38
CA TYR A 270 -21.22 -16.82 -16.23
C TYR A 270 -20.18 -15.76 -15.89
N VAL A 271 -18.93 -16.08 -16.25
CA VAL A 271 -17.75 -15.21 -16.26
C VAL A 271 -17.09 -15.25 -17.63
N ARG A 272 -16.26 -14.24 -17.92
CA ARG A 272 -15.53 -14.11 -19.18
C ARG A 272 -14.03 -14.03 -18.91
N ALA A 273 -13.27 -14.88 -19.61
CA ALA A 273 -11.82 -14.99 -19.45
C ALA A 273 -11.11 -14.72 -20.77
N LYS A 274 -10.00 -13.97 -20.75
CA LYS A 274 -9.08 -13.87 -21.89
C LYS A 274 -8.18 -15.10 -21.87
N ASP A 275 -8.21 -15.87 -22.95
CA ASP A 275 -7.26 -16.96 -23.16
C ASP A 275 -5.87 -16.39 -23.37
N SER A 276 -4.90 -16.79 -22.55
CA SER A 276 -3.54 -16.25 -22.60
C SER A 276 -2.77 -16.65 -23.86
N VAL A 277 -3.16 -17.72 -24.53
CA VAL A 277 -2.49 -18.26 -25.72
C VAL A 277 -3.04 -17.63 -26.99
N SER A 278 -4.35 -17.67 -27.18
CA SER A 278 -5.03 -17.18 -28.39
C SER A 278 -5.49 -15.73 -28.29
N GLY A 279 -5.49 -15.13 -27.10
CA GLY A 279 -6.01 -13.78 -26.84
C GLY A 279 -7.54 -13.66 -26.91
N LYS A 280 -8.26 -14.75 -27.24
CA LYS A 280 -9.72 -14.77 -27.40
C LYS A 280 -10.41 -14.82 -26.04
N TYR A 281 -11.58 -14.19 -25.96
CA TYR A 281 -12.40 -14.30 -24.77
C TYR A 281 -13.40 -15.45 -24.85
N TYR A 282 -13.56 -16.17 -23.75
CA TYR A 282 -14.52 -17.26 -23.60
C TYR A 282 -15.46 -17.00 -22.43
N THR A 283 -16.75 -17.32 -22.62
CA THR A 283 -17.78 -17.27 -21.58
C THR A 283 -17.97 -18.66 -21.01
N MET A 284 -18.00 -18.78 -19.69
CA MET A 284 -18.09 -20.07 -18.97
C MET A 284 -18.85 -19.89 -17.66
N GLU A 285 -19.43 -20.95 -17.10
CA GLU A 285 -20.02 -20.88 -15.77
C GLU A 285 -18.95 -20.56 -14.72
N HIS A 286 -19.31 -19.73 -13.73
CA HIS A 286 -18.36 -19.21 -12.75
C HIS A 286 -17.69 -20.32 -11.93
N GLN A 287 -18.38 -21.44 -11.69
CA GLN A 287 -17.87 -22.56 -10.91
C GLN A 287 -16.64 -23.21 -11.55
N TYR A 288 -16.47 -23.00 -12.85
CA TYR A 288 -15.34 -23.53 -13.58
C TYR A 288 -14.16 -22.59 -13.52
N TYR A 289 -14.36 -21.27 -13.64
CA TYR A 289 -13.27 -20.31 -13.56
C TYR A 289 -12.68 -20.29 -12.14
N THR A 290 -11.43 -20.69 -12.01
CA THR A 290 -10.78 -20.67 -10.70
C THR A 290 -10.24 -19.29 -10.39
N ASP A 291 -10.10 -19.02 -9.11
CA ASP A 291 -9.33 -17.88 -8.62
C ASP A 291 -7.95 -17.83 -9.33
N PRO A 292 -7.50 -16.66 -9.82
CA PRO A 292 -6.17 -16.50 -10.44
C PRO A 292 -5.02 -16.89 -9.52
N SER A 293 -5.23 -16.94 -8.20
CA SER A 293 -4.26 -17.43 -7.22
C SER A 293 -4.04 -18.94 -7.29
N VAL A 294 -4.98 -19.72 -7.85
CA VAL A 294 -4.82 -21.16 -8.05
C VAL A 294 -3.93 -21.41 -9.25
N SER A 295 -2.80 -22.10 -9.04
CA SER A 295 -1.86 -22.41 -10.12
C SER A 295 -2.47 -23.33 -11.18
N ASP A 296 -2.00 -23.25 -12.42
CA ASP A 296 -2.44 -24.15 -13.49
C ASP A 296 -2.18 -25.63 -13.17
N ARG A 297 -1.12 -25.93 -12.40
CA ARG A 297 -0.82 -27.31 -11.97
C ARG A 297 -1.84 -27.84 -10.97
N ASP A 298 -2.21 -27.02 -9.98
CA ASP A 298 -3.21 -27.41 -8.97
C ASP A 298 -4.59 -27.54 -9.60
N PHE A 299 -4.94 -26.60 -10.48
CA PHE A 299 -6.18 -26.65 -11.26
C PHE A 299 -6.26 -27.92 -12.11
N PHE A 300 -5.18 -28.26 -12.83
CA PHE A 300 -5.15 -29.47 -13.64
C PHE A 300 -5.26 -30.74 -12.78
N ALA A 301 -4.58 -30.78 -11.63
CA ALA A 301 -4.62 -31.92 -10.72
C ALA A 301 -6.03 -32.11 -10.13
N ALA A 302 -6.70 -31.03 -9.73
CA ALA A 302 -8.07 -31.06 -9.24
C ALA A 302 -9.02 -31.67 -10.27
N ILE A 303 -8.87 -31.30 -11.54
CA ILE A 303 -9.68 -31.85 -12.64
C ILE A 303 -9.42 -33.32 -12.86
N CYS A 304 -8.15 -33.71 -12.96
CA CYS A 304 -7.82 -35.13 -13.14
C CYS A 304 -8.36 -35.98 -11.99
N SER A 305 -8.28 -35.47 -10.76
CA SER A 305 -8.82 -36.15 -9.58
C SER A 305 -10.35 -36.18 -9.54
N ALA A 306 -11.02 -35.13 -9.99
CA ALA A 306 -12.48 -35.07 -10.08
C ALA A 306 -13.02 -36.07 -11.12
N GLU A 307 -12.34 -36.18 -12.26
CA GLU A 307 -12.77 -37.04 -13.35
C GLU A 307 -12.36 -38.51 -13.15
N ALA A 308 -11.11 -38.77 -12.79
CA ALA A 308 -10.53 -40.10 -12.84
C ALA A 308 -9.76 -40.48 -11.57
N GLY A 309 -10.01 -39.82 -10.44
CA GLY A 309 -9.28 -40.08 -9.18
C GLY A 309 -9.34 -41.55 -8.73
N VAL A 310 -10.49 -42.20 -8.94
CA VAL A 310 -10.69 -43.64 -8.64
C VAL A 310 -9.81 -44.54 -9.50
N GLN A 311 -9.57 -44.14 -10.75
CA GLN A 311 -8.74 -44.84 -11.73
C GLN A 311 -7.23 -44.65 -11.52
N ARG A 312 -6.86 -43.96 -10.44
CA ARG A 312 -5.48 -43.70 -10.01
C ARG A 312 -4.65 -42.99 -11.09
N LYS A 313 -3.33 -43.00 -10.92
CA LYS A 313 -2.39 -42.24 -11.74
C LYS A 313 -2.58 -42.50 -13.25
N THR A 314 -2.66 -43.75 -13.70
CA THR A 314 -2.78 -44.07 -15.13
C THR A 314 -4.05 -43.51 -15.77
N GLY A 315 -5.22 -43.69 -15.15
CA GLY A 315 -6.48 -43.13 -15.66
C GLY A 315 -6.47 -41.60 -15.65
N MET A 316 -5.92 -40.99 -14.60
CA MET A 316 -5.72 -39.55 -14.54
C MET A 316 -4.72 -39.01 -15.57
N THR A 317 -3.64 -39.75 -15.87
CA THR A 317 -2.67 -39.37 -16.92
C THR A 317 -3.37 -39.38 -18.28
N ALA A 318 -4.26 -40.35 -18.53
CA ALA A 318 -5.06 -40.41 -19.75
C ALA A 318 -6.02 -39.21 -19.90
N VAL A 319 -6.74 -38.85 -18.83
CA VAL A 319 -7.55 -37.62 -18.80
C VAL A 319 -6.70 -36.38 -19.06
N ALA A 320 -5.54 -36.27 -18.41
CA ALA A 320 -4.63 -35.15 -18.59
C ALA A 320 -4.09 -35.06 -20.02
N MET A 321 -3.71 -36.19 -20.62
CA MET A 321 -3.23 -36.25 -22.00
C MET A 321 -4.30 -35.81 -23.00
N VAL A 322 -5.57 -36.21 -22.81
CA VAL A 322 -6.67 -35.72 -23.66
C VAL A 322 -6.79 -34.19 -23.61
N ILE A 323 -6.70 -33.60 -22.42
CA ILE A 323 -6.73 -32.13 -22.28
C ILE A 323 -5.54 -31.50 -23.01
N ARG A 324 -4.32 -32.03 -22.84
CA ARG A 324 -3.12 -31.52 -23.51
C ARG A 324 -3.18 -31.66 -25.03
N ASN A 325 -3.70 -32.77 -25.54
CA ASN A 325 -3.91 -33.00 -26.96
C ASN A 325 -4.82 -31.91 -27.55
N ARG A 326 -5.90 -31.56 -26.86
CA ARG A 326 -6.79 -30.46 -27.28
C ARG A 326 -6.12 -29.09 -27.21
N MET A 327 -5.35 -28.82 -26.15
CA MET A 327 -4.58 -27.58 -26.04
C MET A 327 -3.67 -27.38 -27.26
N ALA A 328 -2.92 -28.41 -27.65
CA ALA A 328 -2.04 -28.36 -28.81
C ALA A 328 -2.81 -28.30 -30.14
N ALA A 329 -3.84 -29.12 -30.32
CA ALA A 329 -4.62 -29.16 -31.56
C ALA A 329 -5.37 -27.86 -31.85
N GLN A 330 -5.79 -27.13 -30.81
CA GLN A 330 -6.57 -25.90 -30.96
C GLN A 330 -5.79 -24.61 -30.66
N ASN A 331 -4.53 -24.73 -30.23
CA ASN A 331 -3.69 -23.61 -29.78
C ASN A 331 -4.38 -22.72 -28.72
N ILE A 332 -4.76 -23.34 -27.59
CA ILE A 332 -5.48 -22.71 -26.47
C ILE A 332 -4.84 -23.04 -25.12
N SER A 333 -5.09 -22.21 -24.11
CA SER A 333 -4.63 -22.48 -22.74
C SER A 333 -5.33 -23.68 -22.12
N LEU A 334 -4.75 -24.20 -21.02
CA LEU A 334 -5.33 -25.26 -20.20
C LEU A 334 -6.77 -24.93 -19.77
N ARG A 335 -6.94 -23.73 -19.20
CA ARG A 335 -8.22 -23.21 -18.73
C ARG A 335 -9.26 -23.22 -19.84
N THR A 336 -8.93 -22.66 -21.00
CA THR A 336 -9.83 -22.67 -22.14
C THR A 336 -10.15 -24.08 -22.66
N ALA A 337 -9.16 -24.98 -22.67
CA ALA A 337 -9.37 -26.37 -23.09
C ALA A 337 -10.35 -27.13 -22.19
N ILE A 338 -10.40 -26.78 -20.90
CA ILE A 338 -11.31 -27.38 -19.93
C ILE A 338 -12.71 -26.73 -20.00
N TYR A 339 -12.80 -25.41 -20.16
CA TYR A 339 -14.06 -24.67 -20.01
C TYR A 339 -14.97 -24.63 -21.25
N LYS A 340 -14.53 -25.15 -22.40
CA LYS A 340 -15.40 -25.27 -23.57
C LYS A 340 -16.49 -26.32 -23.32
N GLN A 341 -17.73 -25.85 -23.23
CA GLN A 341 -18.98 -26.50 -22.81
C GLN A 341 -19.34 -27.86 -23.47
N GLN A 342 -18.59 -28.34 -24.45
CA GLN A 342 -18.97 -29.53 -25.23
C GLN A 342 -18.42 -30.85 -24.69
N GLN A 343 -17.49 -30.88 -23.73
CA GLN A 343 -16.73 -32.12 -23.45
C GLN A 343 -16.34 -32.40 -22.02
N PHE A 344 -16.41 -31.41 -21.14
CA PHE A 344 -16.29 -31.64 -19.72
C PHE A 344 -17.65 -31.26 -19.16
N GLU A 345 -18.43 -32.25 -18.75
CA GLU A 345 -19.23 -32.02 -17.57
C GLU A 345 -18.34 -32.45 -16.42
N PRO A 346 -17.52 -31.56 -15.81
CA PRO A 346 -16.79 -31.96 -14.62
C PRO A 346 -17.81 -32.54 -13.67
N ALA A 347 -17.53 -33.70 -13.08
CA ALA A 347 -18.52 -34.46 -12.33
C ALA A 347 -19.42 -33.49 -11.53
N ARG A 348 -20.67 -33.31 -11.96
CA ARG A 348 -21.61 -32.31 -11.39
C ARG A 348 -21.97 -32.62 -9.94
N ASN A 349 -21.35 -33.65 -9.36
CA ASN A 349 -21.39 -34.04 -7.97
C ASN A 349 -20.66 -33.05 -7.03
N GLY A 350 -20.09 -31.96 -7.56
CA GLY A 350 -19.43 -30.92 -6.76
C GLY A 350 -17.99 -31.25 -6.36
N SER A 351 -17.42 -32.35 -6.85
CA SER A 351 -16.04 -32.76 -6.52
C SER A 351 -14.99 -31.75 -6.98
N LEU A 352 -15.10 -31.24 -8.20
CA LEU A 352 -14.19 -30.19 -8.71
C LEU A 352 -14.26 -28.94 -7.84
N THR A 353 -15.48 -28.46 -7.55
CA THR A 353 -15.71 -27.32 -6.65
C THR A 353 -15.07 -27.55 -5.29
N ASN A 354 -15.26 -28.73 -4.69
CA ASN A 354 -14.68 -29.09 -3.40
C ASN A 354 -13.14 -29.06 -3.43
N TYR A 355 -12.51 -29.61 -4.47
CA TYR A 355 -11.06 -29.55 -4.61
C TYR A 355 -10.55 -28.12 -4.76
N LEU A 356 -11.20 -27.29 -5.60
CA LEU A 356 -10.78 -25.91 -5.85
C LEU A 356 -10.94 -25.02 -4.62
N THR A 357 -12.05 -25.15 -3.89
CA THR A 357 -12.25 -24.46 -2.60
C THR A 357 -11.16 -24.87 -1.61
N GLY A 358 -10.92 -26.18 -1.46
CA GLY A 358 -9.88 -26.66 -0.56
C GLY A 358 -8.47 -26.21 -0.92
N ILE A 359 -8.15 -26.07 -2.21
CA ILE A 359 -6.86 -25.52 -2.65
C ILE A 359 -6.76 -24.03 -2.28
N ALA A 360 -7.79 -23.24 -2.56
CA ALA A 360 -7.81 -21.81 -2.25
C ALA A 360 -7.68 -21.54 -0.74
N GLU A 361 -8.27 -22.40 0.08
CA GLU A 361 -8.21 -22.35 1.55
C GLU A 361 -6.95 -23.03 2.14
N GLN A 362 -6.04 -23.56 1.29
CA GLN A 362 -4.85 -24.30 1.71
C GLN A 362 -5.16 -25.51 2.62
N SER A 363 -6.28 -26.19 2.38
CA SER A 363 -6.72 -27.34 3.17
C SER A 363 -5.78 -28.54 3.01
N SER A 364 -5.05 -28.86 4.09
CA SER A 364 -4.16 -30.03 4.14
C SER A 364 -4.85 -31.34 3.79
N SER A 365 -6.13 -31.50 4.14
CA SER A 365 -6.92 -32.70 3.83
C SER A 365 -7.10 -32.86 2.32
N ILE A 366 -7.53 -31.80 1.64
CA ILE A 366 -7.76 -31.78 0.19
C ILE A 366 -6.45 -31.93 -0.57
N ILE A 367 -5.41 -31.23 -0.16
CA ILE A 367 -4.08 -31.31 -0.78
C ILE A 367 -3.51 -32.74 -0.65
N ASN A 368 -3.65 -33.37 0.52
CA ASN A 368 -3.21 -34.75 0.72
C ASN A 368 -4.05 -35.75 -0.06
N GLN A 369 -5.35 -35.53 -0.22
CA GLN A 369 -6.21 -36.36 -1.05
C GLN A 369 -5.74 -36.33 -2.53
N LEU A 370 -5.46 -35.16 -3.09
CA LEU A 370 -4.94 -35.01 -4.45
C LEU A 370 -3.59 -35.73 -4.62
N LYS A 371 -2.70 -35.64 -3.63
CA LYS A 371 -1.42 -36.37 -3.61
C LYS A 371 -1.64 -37.87 -3.58
N ASN A 372 -2.48 -38.37 -2.66
CA ASN A 372 -2.72 -39.80 -2.46
C ASN A 372 -3.47 -40.45 -3.64
N ASN A 373 -4.30 -39.68 -4.35
CA ASN A 373 -4.90 -40.15 -5.60
C ASN A 373 -3.85 -40.31 -6.71
N GLY A 374 -2.74 -39.57 -6.62
CA GLY A 374 -1.67 -39.51 -7.64
C GLY A 374 -1.88 -38.39 -8.67
N ALA A 375 -2.74 -37.41 -8.39
CA ALA A 375 -3.19 -36.42 -9.37
C ALA A 375 -2.04 -35.54 -9.87
N TYR A 376 -1.19 -35.06 -8.95
CA TYR A 376 0.01 -34.30 -9.31
C TYR A 376 0.97 -35.12 -10.17
N GLY A 377 1.17 -36.40 -9.83
CA GLY A 377 2.01 -37.31 -10.61
C GLY A 377 1.48 -37.53 -12.02
N ALA A 378 0.15 -37.59 -12.20
CA ALA A 378 -0.47 -37.70 -13.51
C ALA A 378 -0.32 -36.42 -14.35
N VAL A 379 -0.47 -35.25 -13.74
CA VAL A 379 -0.26 -33.94 -14.41
C VAL A 379 1.19 -33.77 -14.85
N ASP A 380 2.14 -34.16 -14.01
CA ASP A 380 3.57 -34.07 -14.33
C ASP A 380 3.97 -35.10 -15.40
N GLU A 381 3.44 -36.33 -15.33
CA GLU A 381 3.70 -37.38 -16.33
C GLU A 381 3.13 -37.01 -17.71
N SER A 382 1.88 -36.54 -17.76
CA SER A 382 1.28 -36.06 -19.01
C SER A 382 2.04 -34.86 -19.59
N ARG A 383 2.61 -33.98 -18.75
CA ARG A 383 3.47 -32.89 -19.21
C ARG A 383 4.70 -33.46 -19.90
N SER A 384 5.43 -34.35 -19.23
CA SER A 384 6.65 -34.95 -19.78
C SER A 384 6.39 -35.68 -21.11
N ILE A 385 5.28 -36.42 -21.22
CA ILE A 385 4.88 -37.10 -22.46
C ILE A 385 4.62 -36.07 -23.56
N MET A 386 3.84 -35.02 -23.27
CA MET A 386 3.49 -34.01 -24.26
C MET A 386 4.70 -33.17 -24.70
N ASP A 387 5.56 -32.80 -23.77
CA ASP A 387 6.78 -32.04 -24.05
C ASP A 387 7.73 -32.87 -24.95
N ALA A 388 7.86 -34.17 -24.70
CA ALA A 388 8.63 -35.07 -25.55
C ALA A 388 8.02 -35.18 -26.96
N TYR A 389 6.69 -35.28 -27.07
CA TYR A 389 5.99 -35.28 -28.36
C TYR A 389 6.23 -33.97 -29.13
N LEU A 390 6.00 -32.82 -28.50
CA LEU A 390 6.14 -31.51 -29.14
C LEU A 390 7.59 -31.19 -29.53
N LYS A 391 8.56 -31.63 -28.72
CA LYS A 391 9.99 -31.33 -28.94
C LYS A 391 10.66 -32.32 -29.89
N ASN A 392 10.35 -33.61 -29.75
CA ASN A 392 11.11 -34.70 -30.38
C ASN A 392 10.26 -35.56 -31.33
N GLY A 393 8.95 -35.32 -31.45
CA GLY A 393 8.05 -36.15 -32.25
C GLY A 393 7.84 -37.55 -31.70
N THR A 394 8.13 -37.79 -30.42
CA THR A 394 7.95 -39.10 -29.78
C THR A 394 6.46 -39.43 -29.69
N LYS A 395 6.07 -40.67 -30.02
CA LYS A 395 4.69 -41.14 -29.81
C LYS A 395 4.27 -40.96 -28.34
N ARG A 396 3.04 -40.49 -28.11
CA ARG A 396 2.47 -40.29 -26.77
C ARG A 396 2.03 -41.64 -26.22
N VAL A 397 2.74 -42.13 -25.22
CA VAL A 397 2.46 -43.44 -24.60
C VAL A 397 2.24 -43.26 -23.10
N ILE A 398 1.13 -43.80 -22.59
CA ILE A 398 0.78 -43.72 -21.17
C ILE A 398 1.12 -45.06 -20.49
N PRO A 399 1.98 -45.06 -19.46
CA PRO A 399 2.34 -46.28 -18.74
C PRO A 399 1.12 -47.01 -18.14
N GLY A 400 0.97 -48.29 -18.47
CA GLY A 400 -0.09 -49.16 -17.92
C GLY A 400 -1.49 -48.93 -18.49
N PHE A 401 -1.65 -48.11 -19.54
CA PHE A 401 -2.96 -47.80 -20.11
C PHE A 401 -3.58 -48.96 -20.92
N GLY A 402 -2.74 -49.79 -21.54
CA GLY A 402 -3.16 -51.06 -22.18
C GLY A 402 -3.79 -50.93 -23.57
N ASP A 403 -3.87 -49.73 -24.13
CA ASP A 403 -4.35 -49.53 -25.50
C ASP A 403 -3.33 -50.06 -26.53
N THR A 404 -3.84 -50.61 -27.62
CA THR A 404 -3.06 -51.16 -28.73
C THR A 404 -2.68 -50.11 -29.77
N ARG A 405 -3.22 -48.89 -29.67
CA ARG A 405 -2.79 -47.77 -30.52
C ARG A 405 -1.34 -47.39 -30.22
N ASP A 406 -0.63 -47.08 -31.29
CA ASP A 406 0.75 -46.60 -31.26
C ASP A 406 0.92 -45.22 -30.61
N ASP A 407 -0.10 -44.36 -30.70
CA ASP A 407 -0.06 -42.97 -30.21
C ASP A 407 -1.38 -42.62 -29.51
N PHE A 408 -1.27 -42.02 -28.32
CA PHE A 408 -2.40 -41.52 -27.53
C PHE A 408 -2.82 -40.14 -28.06
N ASP A 409 -3.55 -40.12 -29.16
CA ASP A 409 -4.05 -38.91 -29.84
C ASP A 409 -5.54 -38.60 -29.54
N TYR A 410 -6.12 -39.29 -28.56
CA TYR A 410 -7.49 -39.07 -28.12
C TYR A 410 -7.74 -37.61 -27.77
N LEU A 411 -8.88 -37.09 -28.24
CA LEU A 411 -9.32 -35.72 -28.02
C LEU A 411 -10.45 -35.64 -27.00
N TYR A 412 -11.12 -36.74 -26.71
CA TYR A 412 -12.31 -36.77 -25.86
C TYR A 412 -12.28 -37.95 -24.91
N PHE A 413 -12.96 -37.80 -23.77
CA PHE A 413 -13.30 -38.90 -22.90
C PHE A 413 -14.65 -38.67 -22.22
N MET A 414 -15.30 -39.73 -21.76
CA MET A 414 -16.47 -39.67 -20.88
C MET A 414 -16.74 -41.03 -20.23
N THR A 415 -17.66 -41.09 -19.28
CA THR A 415 -18.12 -42.37 -18.71
C THR A 415 -18.86 -43.20 -19.78
N PRO A 416 -18.81 -44.55 -19.72
CA PRO A 416 -19.58 -45.39 -20.62
C PRO A 416 -21.07 -45.04 -20.66
N LYS A 417 -21.64 -44.65 -19.51
CA LYS A 417 -23.05 -44.26 -19.42
C LYS A 417 -23.34 -42.96 -20.16
N ALA A 418 -22.46 -41.96 -20.05
CA ALA A 418 -22.61 -40.71 -20.79
C ALA A 418 -22.50 -40.94 -22.31
N PHE A 419 -21.58 -41.80 -22.74
CA PHE A 419 -21.41 -42.16 -24.15
C PHE A 419 -22.66 -42.83 -24.74
N GLU A 420 -23.26 -43.73 -23.97
CA GLU A 420 -24.53 -44.37 -24.31
C GLU A 420 -25.67 -43.34 -24.38
N ASN A 421 -25.82 -42.50 -23.36
CA ASN A 421 -26.88 -41.48 -23.29
C ASN A 421 -26.83 -40.47 -24.44
N LEU A 422 -25.62 -40.16 -24.95
CA LEU A 422 -25.42 -39.27 -26.09
C LEU A 422 -25.65 -39.96 -27.46
N ASN A 423 -25.97 -41.26 -27.46
CA ASN A 423 -26.16 -42.09 -28.64
C ASN A 423 -24.95 -42.05 -29.60
N MET A 424 -23.74 -42.22 -29.05
CA MET A 424 -22.51 -42.13 -29.82
C MET A 424 -22.17 -43.42 -30.58
N ASP A 425 -21.57 -43.28 -31.76
CA ASP A 425 -21.15 -44.38 -32.63
C ASP A 425 -19.73 -44.83 -32.26
N LYS A 426 -19.61 -45.99 -31.61
CA LYS A 426 -18.34 -46.48 -31.06
C LYS A 426 -17.25 -46.68 -32.13
N GLU A 427 -17.62 -47.13 -33.33
CA GLU A 427 -16.67 -47.38 -34.41
C GLU A 427 -16.19 -46.06 -35.02
N LYS A 428 -17.13 -45.16 -35.36
CA LYS A 428 -16.79 -43.87 -35.97
C LYS A 428 -16.09 -42.92 -35.01
N CYS A 429 -16.34 -43.06 -33.71
CA CYS A 429 -15.64 -42.28 -32.68
C CYS A 429 -14.19 -42.72 -32.47
N VAL A 430 -13.82 -43.93 -32.91
CA VAL A 430 -12.50 -44.55 -32.68
C VAL A 430 -12.19 -44.59 -31.18
N THR A 431 -12.83 -45.52 -30.48
CA THR A 431 -12.83 -45.55 -29.00
C THR A 431 -11.88 -46.58 -28.40
N TYR A 432 -11.38 -46.31 -27.20
CA TYR A 432 -10.83 -47.29 -26.27
C TYR A 432 -11.45 -47.12 -24.88
N THR A 433 -11.74 -48.22 -24.19
CA THR A 433 -12.29 -48.19 -22.83
C THR A 433 -11.21 -48.62 -21.85
N TYR A 434 -10.80 -47.69 -20.98
CA TYR A 434 -9.92 -48.00 -19.87
C TYR A 434 -10.76 -48.33 -18.64
N THR A 435 -10.55 -49.52 -18.06
CA THR A 435 -11.25 -50.00 -16.86
C THR A 435 -10.25 -50.25 -15.75
N TYR A 436 -10.45 -49.58 -14.62
CA TYR A 436 -9.69 -49.82 -13.39
C TYR A 436 -10.53 -50.64 -12.42
N LYS A 437 -9.96 -51.73 -11.90
CA LYS A 437 -10.61 -52.62 -10.93
C LYS A 437 -9.92 -52.54 -9.58
N TRP A 438 -10.69 -52.49 -8.50
CA TRP A 438 -10.17 -52.53 -7.14
C TRP A 438 -11.09 -53.29 -6.19
N THR A 439 -10.58 -53.64 -5.03
CA THR A 439 -11.35 -54.28 -3.95
C THR A 439 -11.43 -53.31 -2.78
N THR A 440 -12.63 -53.10 -2.23
CA THR A 440 -12.83 -52.27 -1.04
C THR A 440 -12.24 -52.94 0.20
N SER A 441 -12.09 -52.19 1.30
CA SER A 441 -11.72 -52.75 2.61
C SER A 441 -12.71 -53.82 3.10
N SER A 442 -13.96 -53.78 2.65
CA SER A 442 -14.99 -54.78 2.90
C SER A 442 -14.93 -56.01 1.97
N GLY A 443 -13.91 -56.12 1.12
CA GLY A 443 -13.75 -57.24 0.18
C GLY A 443 -14.62 -57.16 -1.08
N THR A 444 -15.33 -56.05 -1.31
CA THR A 444 -16.22 -55.89 -2.47
C THR A 444 -15.41 -55.47 -3.70
N ALA A 445 -15.45 -56.27 -4.76
CA ALA A 445 -14.90 -55.88 -6.06
C ALA A 445 -15.68 -54.70 -6.65
N ARG A 446 -14.96 -53.72 -7.16
CA ARG A 446 -15.47 -52.51 -7.79
C ARG A 446 -14.67 -52.25 -9.05
N GLU A 447 -15.30 -51.58 -10.01
CA GLU A 447 -14.63 -51.10 -11.21
C GLU A 447 -15.17 -49.75 -11.64
N ASP A 448 -14.34 -49.00 -12.34
CA ASP A 448 -14.69 -47.70 -12.90
C ASP A 448 -13.98 -47.50 -14.23
N SER A 449 -14.68 -46.87 -15.18
CA SER A 449 -14.27 -46.87 -16.58
C SER A 449 -14.47 -45.53 -17.26
N HIS A 450 -13.54 -45.21 -18.16
CA HIS A 450 -13.65 -44.09 -19.10
C HIS A 450 -13.52 -44.61 -20.53
N ILE A 451 -14.36 -44.10 -21.42
CA ILE A 451 -14.22 -44.26 -22.86
C ILE A 451 -13.45 -43.05 -23.39
N PHE A 452 -12.30 -43.30 -24.00
CA PHE A 452 -11.46 -42.33 -24.70
C PHE A 452 -11.70 -42.45 -26.20
N PHE A 453 -11.80 -41.33 -26.91
CA PHE A 453 -12.16 -41.36 -28.32
C PHE A 453 -11.65 -40.14 -29.11
N VAL A 454 -11.52 -40.30 -30.42
CA VAL A 454 -10.88 -39.32 -31.32
C VAL A 454 -11.91 -38.40 -31.98
N ASN A 455 -13.04 -38.95 -32.42
CA ASN A 455 -14.08 -38.21 -33.17
C ASN A 455 -15.40 -38.15 -32.42
N TRP A 456 -16.10 -37.02 -32.50
CA TRP A 456 -17.42 -36.87 -31.88
C TRP A 456 -18.55 -37.18 -32.87
N VAL A 457 -18.92 -38.45 -33.00
CA VAL A 457 -19.91 -38.90 -34.01
C VAL A 457 -21.09 -39.59 -33.34
N LYS A 458 -22.31 -39.06 -33.54
CA LYS A 458 -23.55 -39.71 -33.10
C LYS A 458 -23.97 -40.79 -34.11
N LYS A 459 -24.64 -41.84 -33.64
CA LYS A 459 -25.33 -42.77 -34.53
C LYS A 459 -26.36 -41.99 -35.34
N GLN A 460 -26.35 -42.16 -36.65
CA GLN A 460 -27.45 -41.67 -37.49
C GLN A 460 -28.69 -42.48 -37.12
N SER A 461 -29.81 -41.79 -36.95
CA SER A 461 -31.12 -42.37 -36.63
C SER A 461 -31.59 -43.32 -37.73
#